data_AF-A0AAE0L086-F1
#
_entry.id   AF-A0AAE0L086-F1
#
_cell.length_a   1.000
_cell.length_b   1.000
_cell.length_c   1.000
_cell.angle_alpha   90.00
_cell.angle_beta   90.00
_cell.angle_gamma   90.00
#
_symmetry.space_group_name_H-M   'P 1'
#
loop_
_entity.id
_entity.type
_entity.pdbx_description
1 polymer ?
#
loop_
_entity_poly.entity_id
_entity_poly.type
_entity_poly.pdbx_seq_one_letter_code
_entity_poly.pdbx_strand_id
1 'polypeptide(L)'
;MQVFASSASAADPPSTPAPHSPLKALRDDAVKLRLTFNQQGPLNVFYLCLPIGIWATRSGYGELGFLASCLAILPLADLMGSTCEDIARHTSPAIGGLVVNTLANMPELMVSYAALKKGLVDVVQVRGGAACWVRSYWYPVVPPAG
;
A
#
# COMPACT_ATOMS: atom_id res chain seq x y z
N MET A 1 -27.56 -6.32 13.15
CA MET A 1 -28.48 -7.44 12.94
C MET A 1 -28.87 -7.49 11.45
N GLN A 2 -28.03 -8.14 10.65
CA GLN A 2 -28.28 -8.73 9.32
C GLN A 2 -27.24 -9.88 9.27
N VAL A 3 -27.50 -10.98 9.94
CA VAL A 3 -28.11 -12.21 9.40
C VAL A 3 -27.41 -12.69 8.12
N PHE A 4 -26.53 -13.66 8.35
CA PHE A 4 -26.01 -14.63 7.39
C PHE A 4 -27.14 -15.31 6.60
N ALA A 5 -27.05 -15.30 5.27
CA ALA A 5 -27.34 -16.45 4.40
C ALA A 5 -27.11 -16.07 2.92
N SER A 6 -26.53 -17.02 2.16
CA SER A 6 -26.17 -16.98 0.73
C SER A 6 -24.75 -16.45 0.45
N SER A 7 -23.75 -17.27 0.13
CA SER A 7 -23.70 -18.66 -0.30
C SER A 7 -22.47 -19.34 0.30
N ALA A 8 -22.66 -20.54 0.82
CA ALA A 8 -21.58 -21.50 1.01
C ALA A 8 -21.07 -21.91 -0.37
N SER A 9 -20.16 -21.12 -0.95
CA SER A 9 -19.24 -21.65 -1.96
C SER A 9 -18.09 -22.26 -1.18
N ALA A 10 -17.97 -23.58 -1.30
CA ALA A 10 -16.98 -24.40 -0.62
C ALA A 10 -15.65 -23.64 -0.50
N ALA A 11 -15.21 -23.43 0.73
CA ALA A 11 -13.80 -23.18 0.96
C ALA A 11 -13.09 -24.44 0.46
N ASP A 12 -12.54 -24.36 -0.75
CA ASP A 12 -11.61 -25.37 -1.24
C ASP A 12 -10.57 -25.58 -0.12
N PRO A 13 -10.17 -26.84 0.18
CA PRO A 13 -9.05 -27.06 1.07
C PRO A 13 -7.88 -26.19 0.55
N PRO A 14 -7.02 -25.64 1.43
CA PRO A 14 -5.84 -24.92 0.97
C PRO A 14 -5.16 -25.83 -0.04
N SER A 15 -5.19 -25.42 -1.31
CA SER A 15 -4.61 -26.21 -2.37
C SER A 15 -3.12 -26.19 -2.04
N THR A 16 -2.64 -27.25 -1.40
CA THR A 16 -1.22 -27.46 -1.18
C THR A 16 -0.64 -27.31 -2.57
N PRO A 17 0.10 -26.22 -2.84
CA PRO A 17 0.39 -25.90 -4.23
C PRO A 17 1.24 -27.06 -4.71
N ALA A 18 0.73 -27.77 -5.74
CA ALA A 18 1.44 -28.88 -6.36
C ALA A 18 2.89 -28.46 -6.58
N PRO A 19 3.89 -29.35 -6.43
CA PRO A 19 5.30 -28.99 -6.50
C PRO A 19 5.62 -28.47 -7.90
N HIS A 20 5.35 -27.19 -8.10
CA HIS A 20 5.77 -26.42 -9.22
C HIS A 20 7.28 -26.37 -9.05
N SER A 21 8.00 -26.73 -10.11
CA SER A 21 9.44 -26.54 -10.12
C SER A 21 9.73 -25.15 -9.55
N PRO A 22 10.67 -24.99 -8.62
CA PRO A 22 10.87 -23.73 -7.89
C PRO A 22 11.04 -22.54 -8.83
N LEU A 23 11.56 -22.80 -10.04
CA LEU A 23 11.68 -21.84 -11.13
C LEU A 23 10.33 -21.31 -11.66
N LYS A 24 9.27 -22.10 -11.63
CA LYS A 24 7.92 -21.71 -12.08
C LYS A 24 7.25 -20.79 -11.05
N ALA A 25 7.36 -21.08 -9.75
CA ALA A 25 6.91 -20.16 -8.70
C ALA A 25 7.65 -18.83 -8.76
N LEU A 26 8.98 -18.86 -8.82
CA LEU A 26 9.78 -17.64 -8.91
C LEU A 26 9.44 -16.80 -10.15
N ARG A 27 9.11 -17.46 -11.28
CA ARG A 27 8.65 -16.78 -12.49
C ARG A 27 7.26 -16.16 -12.30
N ASP A 28 6.33 -16.89 -11.70
CA ASP A 28 4.96 -16.42 -11.52
C ASP A 28 4.91 -15.28 -10.48
N ASP A 29 5.73 -15.34 -9.42
CA ASP A 29 5.96 -14.24 -8.47
C ASP A 29 6.60 -13.03 -9.14
N ALA A 30 7.61 -13.23 -9.98
CA ALA A 30 8.26 -12.15 -10.72
C ALA A 30 7.30 -11.49 -11.73
N VAL A 31 6.44 -12.28 -12.39
CA VAL A 31 5.40 -11.76 -13.29
C VAL A 31 4.35 -11.00 -12.50
N LYS A 32 3.92 -11.49 -11.33
CA LYS A 32 2.98 -10.80 -10.45
C LYS A 32 3.56 -9.46 -9.97
N LEU A 33 4.80 -9.45 -9.51
CA LEU A 33 5.53 -8.23 -9.14
C LEU A 33 5.63 -7.24 -10.31
N ARG A 34 5.96 -7.72 -11.51
CA ARG A 34 6.04 -6.90 -12.74
C ARG A 34 4.69 -6.30 -13.09
N LEU A 35 3.61 -7.08 -12.97
CA LEU A 35 2.25 -6.61 -13.24
C LEU A 35 1.81 -5.56 -12.22
N THR A 36 2.02 -5.80 -10.92
CA THR A 36 1.72 -4.81 -9.87
C THR A 36 2.50 -3.51 -10.11
N PHE A 37 3.80 -3.58 -10.40
CA PHE A 37 4.60 -2.40 -10.75
C PHE A 37 4.06 -1.70 -12.00
N ASN A 38 3.79 -2.43 -13.09
CA ASN A 38 3.38 -1.81 -14.35
C ASN A 38 1.98 -1.19 -14.29
N GLN A 39 1.09 -1.73 -13.45
CA GLN A 39 -0.24 -1.17 -13.19
C GLN A 39 -0.18 0.17 -12.44
N GLN A 40 0.93 0.49 -11.75
CA GLN A 40 1.11 1.78 -11.07
C GLN A 40 1.52 2.95 -11.99
N GLY A 41 1.58 2.74 -13.32
CA GLY A 41 1.72 3.76 -14.38
C GLY A 41 2.44 5.06 -13.99
N PRO A 42 1.71 6.16 -13.67
CA PRO A 42 2.28 7.48 -13.37
C PRO A 42 3.04 7.55 -12.03
N LEU A 43 2.77 6.66 -11.08
CA LEU A 43 3.32 6.71 -9.73
C LEU A 43 4.73 6.14 -9.64
N ASN A 44 5.08 5.24 -10.57
CA ASN A 44 6.43 4.71 -10.66
C ASN A 44 7.49 5.80 -10.86
N VAL A 45 7.11 6.93 -11.46
CA VAL A 45 7.97 8.10 -11.63
C VAL A 45 8.43 8.64 -10.28
N PHE A 46 7.61 8.56 -9.24
CA PHE A 46 7.96 9.05 -7.91
C PHE A 46 9.00 8.16 -7.20
N TYR A 47 9.22 6.91 -7.63
CA TYR A 47 10.35 6.12 -7.10
C TYR A 47 11.70 6.75 -7.44
N LEU A 48 11.81 7.52 -8.53
CA LEU A 48 13.03 8.29 -8.84
C LEU A 48 13.29 9.41 -7.83
N CYS A 49 12.26 9.89 -7.12
CA CYS A 49 12.43 10.88 -6.07
C CYS A 49 13.17 10.31 -4.84
N LEU A 50 13.22 8.98 -4.67
CA LEU A 50 13.89 8.32 -3.54
C LEU A 50 15.42 8.53 -3.54
N PRO A 51 16.17 8.18 -4.61
CA PRO A 51 17.60 8.49 -4.69
C PRO A 51 17.87 10.00 -4.72
N ILE A 52 17.00 10.79 -5.37
CA ILE A 52 17.11 12.25 -5.42
C ILE A 52 16.98 12.86 -4.02
N GLY A 53 16.04 12.40 -3.20
CA GLY A 53 15.83 12.88 -1.84
C GLY A 53 17.02 12.57 -0.92
N ILE A 54 17.58 11.35 -1.03
CA ILE A 54 18.79 10.96 -0.29
C ILE A 54 19.96 11.85 -0.70
N TRP A 55 20.17 12.06 -2.00
CA TRP A 55 21.24 12.91 -2.51
C TRP A 55 21.08 14.37 -2.07
N ALA A 56 19.88 14.95 -2.20
CA ALA A 56 19.60 16.33 -1.83
C ALA A 56 19.81 16.58 -0.32
N THR A 57 19.38 15.64 0.53
CA THR A 57 19.59 15.71 1.98
C THR A 57 21.08 15.67 2.33
N ARG A 58 21.87 14.84 1.64
CA ARG A 58 23.32 14.73 1.85
C ARG A 58 24.10 15.95 1.36
N SER A 59 23.63 16.59 0.30
CA SER A 59 24.25 17.78 -0.31
C SER A 59 23.91 19.10 0.40
N GLY A 60 23.14 19.06 1.49
CA GLY A 60 22.75 20.25 2.27
C GLY A 60 21.44 20.91 1.83
N TYR A 61 20.77 20.39 0.81
CA TYR A 61 19.46 20.88 0.34
C TYR A 61 18.32 20.20 1.12
N GLY A 62 18.17 20.54 2.39
CA GLY A 62 17.21 19.90 3.31
C GLY A 62 15.74 20.02 2.87
N GLU A 63 15.33 21.18 2.35
CA GLU A 63 13.94 21.40 1.90
C GLU A 63 13.60 20.57 0.65
N LEU A 64 14.53 20.51 -0.31
CA LEU A 64 14.37 19.72 -1.53
C LEU A 64 14.40 18.22 -1.22
N GLY A 65 15.27 17.80 -0.28
CA GLY A 65 15.29 16.45 0.27
C GLY A 65 13.98 16.06 0.96
N PHE A 66 13.39 16.99 1.73
CA PHE A 66 12.09 16.80 2.36
C PHE A 66 10.98 16.61 1.32
N LEU A 67 10.90 17.52 0.34
CA LEU A 67 9.88 17.45 -0.72
C LEU A 67 9.99 16.17 -1.54
N ALA A 68 11.19 15.80 -1.95
CA ALA A 68 11.47 14.57 -2.69
C ALA A 68 11.11 13.32 -1.88
N SER A 69 11.39 13.32 -0.57
CA SER A 69 11.00 12.22 0.33
C SER A 69 9.48 12.11 0.47
N CYS A 70 8.76 13.23 0.56
CA CYS A 70 7.31 13.23 0.60
C CYS A 70 6.70 12.63 -0.67
N LEU A 71 7.22 13.01 -1.85
CA LEU A 71 6.76 12.46 -3.13
C LEU A 71 7.05 10.96 -3.26
N ALA A 72 8.21 10.51 -2.78
CA ALA A 72 8.58 9.10 -2.82
C ALA A 72 7.70 8.18 -1.94
N ILE A 73 7.04 8.73 -0.91
CA ILE A 73 6.12 7.96 -0.05
C ILE A 73 4.81 7.62 -0.77
N LEU A 74 4.36 8.45 -1.74
CA LEU A 74 3.09 8.25 -2.45
C LEU A 74 2.97 6.89 -3.15
N PRO A 75 3.88 6.46 -4.04
CA PRO A 75 3.79 5.14 -4.68
C PRO A 75 3.97 3.99 -3.68
N LEU A 76 4.75 4.24 -2.61
CA LEU A 76 5.05 3.24 -1.59
C LEU A 76 3.83 2.91 -0.74
N ALA A 77 3.02 3.92 -0.39
CA ALA A 77 1.80 3.75 0.37
C ALA A 77 0.74 2.96 -0.39
N ASP A 78 0.61 3.21 -1.70
CA ASP A 78 -0.31 2.45 -2.55
C ASP A 78 0.10 0.99 -2.72
N LEU A 79 1.39 0.76 -3.01
CA LEU A 79 1.93 -0.60 -3.11
C LEU A 79 1.68 -1.38 -1.81
N MET A 80 1.85 -0.72 -0.66
CA MET A 80 1.61 -1.33 0.64
C MET A 80 0.13 -1.70 0.83
N GLY A 81 -0.81 -0.82 0.43
CA GLY A 81 -2.25 -1.09 0.49
C GLY A 81 -2.65 -2.30 -0.36
N SER A 82 -2.26 -2.32 -1.63
CA SER A 82 -2.58 -3.43 -2.54
C SER A 82 -1.96 -4.76 -2.09
N THR A 83 -0.74 -4.71 -1.52
CA THR A 83 -0.07 -5.90 -1.00
C THR A 83 -0.80 -6.43 0.24
N CYS A 84 -1.32 -5.56 1.11
CA CYS A 84 -2.08 -5.98 2.28
C CYS A 84 -3.42 -6.62 1.91
N GLU A 85 -4.11 -6.10 0.89
CA GLU A 85 -5.32 -6.73 0.35
C GLU A 85 -5.01 -8.13 -0.21
N ASP A 86 -3.90 -8.29 -0.92
CA ASP A 86 -3.45 -9.57 -1.42
C ASP A 86 -3.07 -10.55 -0.30
N ILE A 87 -2.41 -10.08 0.77
CA ILE A 87 -2.09 -10.91 1.95
C ILE A 87 -3.38 -11.32 2.67
N ALA A 88 -4.35 -10.43 2.80
CA ALA A 88 -5.63 -10.70 3.46
C ALA A 88 -6.42 -11.79 2.75
N ARG A 89 -6.33 -11.90 1.41
CA ARG A 89 -6.94 -12.99 0.63
C ARG A 89 -6.38 -14.37 0.94
N HIS A 90 -5.14 -14.44 1.41
CA HIS A 90 -4.46 -15.70 1.75
C HIS A 90 -4.49 -15.99 3.27
N THR A 91 -5.22 -15.18 4.03
CA THR A 91 -5.29 -15.23 5.49
C THR A 91 -6.73 -15.45 5.96
N SER A 92 -6.93 -15.88 7.22
CA SER A 92 -8.28 -16.01 7.78
C SER A 92 -9.01 -14.65 7.83
N PRO A 93 -10.36 -14.62 7.70
CA PRO A 93 -11.12 -13.36 7.64
C PRO A 93 -10.84 -12.40 8.82
N ALA A 94 -10.66 -12.93 10.03
CA ALA A 94 -10.38 -12.13 11.22
C ALA A 94 -8.99 -11.50 11.18
N ILE A 95 -7.95 -12.26 10.81
CA ILE A 95 -6.58 -11.76 10.77
C ILE A 95 -6.37 -10.88 9.52
N GLY A 96 -6.97 -11.23 8.38
CA GLY A 96 -6.94 -10.42 7.16
C GLY A 96 -7.58 -9.04 7.37
N GLY A 97 -8.73 -8.98 8.07
CA GLY A 97 -9.36 -7.71 8.45
C GLY A 97 -8.48 -6.88 9.40
N LEU A 98 -7.84 -7.53 10.39
CA LEU A 98 -6.90 -6.86 11.29
C LEU A 98 -5.69 -6.27 10.55
N VAL A 99 -5.11 -7.04 9.63
CA VAL A 99 -3.93 -6.64 8.83
C VAL A 99 -4.26 -5.44 7.95
N VAL A 100 -5.38 -5.48 7.21
CA VAL A 100 -5.76 -4.35 6.34
C VAL A 100 -6.07 -3.11 7.16
N ASN A 101 -6.79 -3.24 8.28
CA ASN A 101 -7.16 -2.08 9.09
C ASN A 101 -5.97 -1.42 9.79
N THR A 102 -4.89 -2.16 10.07
CA THR A 102 -3.68 -1.64 10.72
C THR A 102 -2.61 -1.19 9.72
N LEU A 103 -2.36 -1.99 8.69
CA LEU A 103 -1.26 -1.75 7.75
C LEU A 103 -1.64 -0.78 6.63
N ALA A 104 -2.91 -0.74 6.17
CA ALA A 104 -3.31 0.20 5.12
C ALA A 104 -3.13 1.67 5.55
N ASN A 105 -3.26 1.95 6.85
CA ASN A 105 -3.03 3.29 7.43
C ASN A 105 -1.65 3.47 8.07
N MET A 106 -0.78 2.45 8.01
CA MET A 106 0.56 2.53 8.62
C MET A 106 1.45 3.61 8.02
N PRO A 107 1.45 3.90 6.70
CA PRO A 107 2.25 5.00 6.15
C PRO A 107 1.93 6.36 6.80
N GLU A 108 0.66 6.63 7.08
CA GLU A 108 0.22 7.86 7.75
C GLU A 108 0.68 7.89 9.20
N LEU A 109 0.61 6.75 9.89
CA LEU A 109 1.10 6.60 11.26
C LEU A 109 2.62 6.75 11.34
N MET A 110 3.38 6.22 10.37
CA MET A 110 4.84 6.37 10.31
C MET A 110 5.25 7.83 10.15
N VAL A 111 4.62 8.57 9.23
CA VAL A 111 4.93 9.99 9.03
C VAL A 111 4.48 10.80 10.25
N SER A 112 3.36 10.45 10.87
CA SER A 112 2.89 11.10 12.12
C SER A 112 3.87 10.86 13.27
N TYR A 113 4.34 9.63 13.44
CA TYR A 113 5.35 9.28 14.43
C TYR A 113 6.67 10.03 14.21
N ALA A 114 7.15 10.10 12.96
CA ALA A 114 8.37 10.84 12.62
C ALA A 114 8.24 12.35 12.92
N ALA A 115 7.07 12.94 12.70
CA ALA A 115 6.78 14.33 13.04
C ALA A 115 6.71 14.54 14.56
N LEU A 116 6.03 13.65 15.30
CA LEU A 116 5.95 13.70 16.76
C LEU A 116 7.33 13.58 17.43
N LYS A 117 8.23 12.75 16.88
CA LYS A 117 9.62 12.68 17.37
C LYS A 117 10.38 14.01 17.26
N LYS A 118 9.94 14.92 16.40
CA LYS A 118 10.50 16.27 16.24
C LYS A 118 9.70 17.36 16.98
N GLY A 119 8.68 16.98 17.77
CA GLY A 119 7.82 17.92 18.49
C GLY A 119 6.79 18.64 17.60
N LEU A 120 6.61 18.21 16.35
CA LEU A 120 5.70 18.83 15.38
C LEU A 120 4.27 18.30 15.54
N VAL A 121 3.62 18.65 16.65
CA VAL A 121 2.26 18.17 16.99
C VAL A 121 1.20 18.74 16.04
N ASP A 122 1.35 20.02 15.64
CA ASP A 122 0.40 20.72 14.76
C ASP A 122 0.28 20.04 13.38
N VAL A 123 1.38 19.50 12.88
CA VAL A 123 1.45 18.85 11.55
C VAL A 123 0.69 17.52 11.54
N VAL A 124 0.55 16.86 12.70
CA VAL A 124 -0.17 15.59 12.83
C VAL A 124 -1.67 15.82 12.96
N GLN A 125 -2.10 16.87 13.66
CA GLN A 125 -3.52 17.20 13.82
C GLN A 125 -4.20 17.55 12.48
N VAL A 126 -3.48 18.19 11.56
CA VAL A 126 -4.01 18.57 10.23
C VAL A 126 -4.28 17.36 9.32
N ARG A 127 -3.61 16.21 9.54
CA ARG A 127 -3.60 15.08 8.59
C ARG A 127 -4.93 14.33 8.48
N GLY A 128 -5.85 14.46 9.44
CA GLY A 128 -7.15 13.75 9.42
C GLY A 128 -7.97 13.94 8.13
N GLY A 129 -7.73 15.00 7.34
CA GLY A 129 -8.43 15.26 6.08
C GLY A 129 -7.75 14.75 4.79
N ALA A 130 -6.44 14.48 4.78
CA ALA A 130 -5.70 14.13 3.56
C ALA A 130 -6.00 12.71 3.05
N ALA A 131 -6.29 11.79 3.96
CA ALA A 131 -6.66 10.39 3.67
C ALA A 131 -7.95 10.29 2.84
N CYS A 132 -8.94 11.14 3.13
CA CYS A 132 -10.20 11.21 2.39
C CYS A 132 -9.95 11.64 0.93
N TRP A 133 -9.04 12.60 0.74
CA TRP A 133 -8.71 13.14 -0.59
C TRP A 133 -7.89 12.16 -1.44
N VAL A 134 -6.94 11.46 -0.82
CA VAL A 134 -6.17 10.38 -1.43
C VAL A 134 -7.10 9.20 -1.75
N ARG A 135 -7.90 8.69 -0.82
CA ARG A 135 -8.81 7.56 -1.12
C ARG A 135 -9.74 7.83 -2.31
N SER A 136 -10.25 9.07 -2.46
CA SER A 136 -11.03 9.49 -3.63
C SER A 136 -10.24 9.56 -4.95
N TYR A 137 -8.93 9.78 -4.91
CA TYR A 137 -8.06 9.83 -6.09
C TYR A 137 -7.61 8.43 -6.54
N TRP A 138 -7.46 7.51 -5.58
CA TRP A 138 -6.81 6.20 -5.79
C TRP A 138 -7.79 5.08 -6.17
N TYR A 139 -9.06 5.20 -5.81
CA TYR A 139 -10.11 4.28 -6.26
C TYR A 139 -11.23 5.09 -6.92
N PRO A 140 -11.13 5.41 -8.23
CA PRO A 140 -12.32 5.84 -8.94
C PRO A 140 -13.36 4.71 -8.81
N VAL A 141 -14.51 5.04 -8.23
CA VAL A 141 -15.66 4.12 -8.16
C VAL A 141 -15.93 3.64 -9.58
N VAL A 142 -15.56 2.39 -9.86
CA VAL A 142 -15.92 1.73 -11.12
C VAL A 142 -17.45 1.67 -11.12
N PRO A 143 -18.15 2.35 -12.04
CA PRO A 143 -19.60 2.29 -12.09
C PRO A 143 -20.03 0.84 -12.33
N PRO A 144 -21.11 0.36 -11.71
CA PRO A 144 -21.62 -0.97 -11.99
C PRO A 144 -21.89 -1.06 -13.49
N ALA A 145 -21.29 -2.06 -14.14
CA ALA A 145 -21.60 -2.39 -15.52
C ALA A 145 -23.10 -2.71 -15.59
N GLY A 146 -23.86 -1.81 -16.23
CA GLY A 146 -25.24 -2.05 -16.62
C GLY A 146 -25.34 -3.09 -17.71
#